data_AF-A0A5N6NE02-F1
#
_entry.id   AF-A0A5N6NE02-F1
#
_cell.length_a   1.000
_cell.length_b   1.000
_cell.length_c   1.000
_cell.angle_alpha   90.00
_cell.angle_beta   90.00
_cell.angle_gamma   90.00
#
_symmetry.space_group_name_H-M   'P 1'
#
loop_
_entity.id
_entity.type
_entity.pdbx_description
1 polymer ?
#
loop_
_entity_poly.entity_id
_entity_poly.type
_entity_poly.pdbx_seq_one_letter_code
_entity_poly.pdbx_strand_id
1 'polypeptide(L)'
;MRTKAAGNYAVSGGKPVVLAVARASDLMKIGKQDDCKVVEDPRVSRCELSLKEKVPKEVYEVEWDLIMVDAPTGYHDGAPGRMKAIYTAGLMGRNRAEGETDVFVHDVDRVVEDEFSKTFLCEGYLIEEEGRLRHFIIPSHKTRLGRPFCPL
;
A
#
# COMPACT_ATOMS: atom_id res chain seq x y z
N MET A 1 -7.73 -11.49 -16.01
CA MET A 1 -6.83 -10.40 -15.58
C MET A 1 -7.66 -9.14 -15.43
N ARG A 2 -8.00 -8.76 -14.20
CA ARG A 2 -8.67 -7.48 -13.93
C ARG A 2 -7.61 -6.43 -13.65
N THR A 3 -7.24 -5.63 -14.65
CA THR A 3 -6.28 -4.54 -14.49
C THR A 3 -7.01 -3.21 -14.34
N LYS A 4 -6.69 -2.45 -13.29
CA LYS A 4 -7.00 -1.02 -13.20
C LYS A 4 -5.80 -0.38 -12.53
N ALA A 5 -5.24 0.67 -13.12
CA ALA A 5 -4.27 1.48 -12.41
C ALA A 5 -4.96 2.02 -11.16
N ALA A 6 -4.37 1.85 -9.98
CA ALA A 6 -4.69 2.72 -8.84
C ALA A 6 -4.00 4.08 -9.06
N GLY A 7 -4.13 4.63 -10.27
CA GLY A 7 -3.79 5.99 -10.58
C GLY A 7 -4.91 6.86 -10.07
N ASN A 8 -4.59 7.67 -9.06
CA ASN A 8 -5.42 8.73 -8.48
C ASN A 8 -6.93 8.42 -8.39
N TYR A 9 -7.42 8.21 -7.17
CA TYR A 9 -8.69 8.83 -6.84
C TYR A 9 -8.53 10.36 -6.89
N ALA A 10 -8.53 10.90 -8.11
CA ALA A 10 -8.81 12.30 -8.37
C ALA A 10 -10.31 12.48 -8.12
N VAL A 11 -10.68 12.75 -6.87
CA VAL A 11 -11.96 13.41 -6.60
C VAL A 11 -11.85 14.79 -7.22
N SER A 12 -12.48 14.97 -8.38
CA SER A 12 -12.66 16.28 -9.00
C SER A 12 -13.27 17.23 -7.97
N GLY A 13 -12.50 18.25 -7.55
CA GLY A 13 -13.01 19.42 -6.85
C GLY A 13 -12.74 19.55 -5.33
N GLY A 14 -11.89 18.74 -4.72
CA GLY A 14 -11.53 18.90 -3.30
C GLY A 14 -10.06 18.62 -3.03
N LYS A 15 -9.41 19.44 -2.20
CA LYS A 15 -7.98 19.32 -1.85
C LYS A 15 -7.56 17.84 -1.61
N PRO A 16 -6.41 17.38 -2.15
CA PRO A 16 -5.97 15.99 -2.00
C PRO A 16 -5.81 15.63 -0.52
N VAL A 17 -6.38 14.49 -0.10
CA VAL A 17 -6.06 13.87 1.21
C VAL A 17 -4.80 13.06 1.02
N VAL A 18 -3.70 13.76 0.85
CA VAL A 18 -2.41 13.10 0.81
C VAL A 18 -1.55 13.68 1.91
N LEU A 19 -1.06 12.80 2.77
CA LEU A 19 -0.24 13.19 3.90
C LEU A 19 1.12 13.64 3.39
N ALA A 20 1.56 14.76 3.96
CA ALA A 20 2.85 15.36 3.72
C ALA A 20 3.98 14.37 4.07
N VAL A 21 5.05 14.37 3.26
CA VAL A 21 6.32 13.68 3.54
C VAL A 21 6.86 13.99 4.93
N ALA A 22 6.60 15.19 5.44
CA ALA A 22 6.94 15.60 6.80
C ALA A 22 6.46 14.64 7.92
N ARG A 23 5.41 13.84 7.69
CA ARG A 23 4.90 12.84 8.66
C ARG A 23 5.45 11.42 8.44
N ALA A 24 6.38 11.21 7.51
CA ALA A 24 6.87 9.88 7.12
C ALA A 24 7.42 9.08 8.31
N SER A 25 8.25 9.70 9.16
CA SER A 25 8.90 9.05 10.29
C SER A 25 7.89 8.59 11.36
N ASP A 26 6.89 9.41 11.66
CA ASP A 26 5.83 9.06 12.60
C ASP A 26 4.93 7.97 12.04
N LEU A 27 4.54 8.08 10.77
CA LEU A 27 3.77 7.06 10.06
C LEU A 27 4.50 5.72 9.99
N MET A 28 5.82 5.73 9.81
CA MET A 28 6.65 4.53 9.85
C MET A 28 6.62 3.87 11.23
N LYS A 29 6.73 4.66 12.32
CA LYS A 29 6.62 4.15 13.70
C LYS A 29 5.25 3.56 13.98
N ILE A 30 4.18 4.25 13.57
CA ILE A 30 2.79 3.78 13.72
C ILE A 30 2.60 2.47 12.96
N GLY A 31 3.06 2.41 11.71
CA GLY A 31 2.94 1.21 10.87
C GLY A 31 3.61 -0.04 11.44
N LYS A 32 4.62 0.12 12.31
CA LYS A 32 5.31 -1.00 12.96
C LYS A 32 4.58 -1.54 14.20
N GLN A 33 3.54 -0.86 14.68
CA GLN A 33 2.71 -1.30 15.80
C GLN A 33 1.82 -2.50 15.41
N ASP A 34 1.36 -3.24 16.42
CA ASP A 34 0.62 -4.48 16.19
C ASP A 34 -0.75 -4.27 15.54
N ASP A 35 -1.37 -3.10 15.77
CA ASP A 35 -2.61 -2.70 15.09
C ASP A 35 -2.45 -2.63 13.57
N CYS A 36 -1.23 -2.42 13.07
CA CYS A 36 -0.92 -2.36 11.65
C CYS A 36 -0.50 -3.70 11.05
N LYS A 37 -0.41 -4.76 11.87
CA LYS A 37 -0.10 -6.14 11.44
C LYS A 37 -1.34 -7.03 11.35
N VAL A 38 -2.51 -6.54 11.78
CA VAL A 38 -3.78 -7.26 11.65
C VAL A 38 -4.22 -7.24 10.19
N VAL A 39 -4.44 -8.43 9.61
CA VAL A 39 -4.98 -8.56 8.26
C VAL A 39 -6.50 -8.59 8.32
N GLU A 40 -7.12 -7.49 7.90
CA GLU A 40 -8.56 -7.29 7.92
C GLU A 40 -9.01 -6.38 6.76
N ASP A 41 -10.30 -6.10 6.67
CA ASP A 41 -10.81 -5.12 5.70
C ASP A 41 -10.21 -3.74 5.99
N PRO A 42 -9.52 -3.09 5.02
CA PRO A 42 -8.92 -1.78 5.22
C PRO A 42 -9.89 -0.73 5.78
N ARG A 43 -11.19 -0.82 5.44
CA ARG A 43 -12.24 0.12 5.87
C ARG A 43 -12.46 0.10 7.38
N VAL A 44 -12.19 -1.01 8.06
CA VAL A 44 -12.35 -1.16 9.52
C VAL A 44 -11.03 -1.19 10.28
N SER A 45 -9.90 -1.28 9.56
CA SER A 45 -8.57 -1.41 10.18
C SER A 45 -8.26 -0.33 11.21
N ARG A 46 -7.71 -0.69 12.37
CA ARG A 46 -7.30 0.31 13.39
C ARG A 46 -6.03 1.06 13.02
N CYS A 47 -5.27 0.57 12.04
CA CYS A 47 -4.03 1.20 11.61
C CYS A 47 -4.28 2.57 10.94
N GLU A 48 -3.56 3.62 11.38
CA GLU A 48 -3.67 4.96 10.76
C GLU A 48 -3.28 4.94 9.29
N LEU A 49 -2.37 4.03 8.88
CA LEU A 49 -1.93 3.90 7.49
C LEU A 49 -3.01 3.39 6.55
N SER A 50 -4.07 2.74 7.06
CA SER A 50 -5.15 2.26 6.22
C SER A 50 -5.92 3.42 5.59
N LEU A 51 -5.98 3.47 4.26
CA LEU A 51 -6.86 4.39 3.54
C LEU A 51 -8.30 3.88 3.68
N LYS A 52 -9.18 4.73 4.21
CA LYS A 52 -10.62 4.45 4.41
C LYS A 52 -11.52 5.46 3.74
N GLU A 53 -11.12 6.73 3.79
CA GLU A 53 -11.92 7.86 3.32
C GLU A 53 -11.58 8.19 1.88
N LYS A 54 -12.56 8.73 1.15
CA LYS A 54 -12.41 9.23 -0.23
C LYS A 54 -11.93 8.19 -1.24
N VAL A 55 -12.10 6.90 -0.90
CA VAL A 55 -11.93 5.76 -1.79
C VAL A 55 -13.31 5.11 -1.99
N PRO A 56 -13.83 5.09 -3.23
CA PRO A 56 -15.01 4.33 -3.62
C PRO A 56 -14.98 2.88 -3.14
N LYS A 57 -16.14 2.42 -2.67
CA LYS A 57 -16.31 1.13 -1.99
C LYS A 57 -15.90 -0.04 -2.88
N GLU A 58 -16.12 0.12 -4.18
CA GLU A 58 -15.82 -0.82 -5.24
C GLU A 58 -14.33 -1.17 -5.28
N VAL A 59 -13.42 -0.28 -4.84
CA VAL A 59 -12.00 -0.64 -4.76
C VAL A 59 -11.73 -1.69 -3.68
N TYR A 60 -12.46 -1.66 -2.57
CA TYR A 60 -12.29 -2.65 -1.49
C TYR A 60 -13.05 -3.95 -1.76
N GLU A 61 -14.01 -3.94 -2.67
CA GLU A 61 -14.86 -5.10 -3.01
C GLU A 61 -14.31 -5.92 -4.17
N VAL A 62 -13.29 -5.41 -4.88
CA VAL A 62 -12.59 -6.11 -5.95
C VAL A 62 -11.41 -6.89 -5.39
N GLU A 63 -11.31 -8.17 -5.75
CA GLU A 63 -10.09 -8.94 -5.61
C GLU A 63 -9.13 -8.58 -6.75
N TRP A 64 -8.11 -7.80 -6.43
CA TRP A 64 -7.15 -7.29 -7.40
C TRP A 64 -6.09 -8.33 -7.72
N ASP A 65 -5.95 -8.70 -9.00
CA ASP A 65 -4.80 -9.48 -9.46
C ASP A 65 -3.52 -8.64 -9.41
N LEU A 66 -3.64 -7.34 -9.74
CA LEU A 66 -2.54 -6.40 -9.81
C LEU A 66 -2.96 -5.04 -9.25
N ILE A 67 -2.08 -4.42 -8.46
CA ILE A 67 -2.20 -3.05 -7.95
C ILE A 67 -0.93 -2.27 -8.33
N MET A 68 -1.10 -1.17 -9.07
CA MET A 68 -0.02 -0.20 -9.37
C MET A 68 -0.18 1.01 -8.44
N VAL A 69 0.79 1.23 -7.55
CA VAL A 69 0.88 2.42 -6.70
C VAL A 69 1.69 3.49 -7.40
N ASP A 70 0.98 4.41 -8.04
CA ASP A 70 1.55 5.53 -8.78
C ASP A 70 0.79 6.83 -8.47
N ALA A 71 1.50 7.92 -8.24
CA ALA A 71 0.91 9.19 -7.79
C ALA A 71 1.65 10.39 -8.41
N PRO A 72 0.99 11.57 -8.53
CA PRO A 72 1.61 12.76 -9.11
C PRO A 72 2.82 13.21 -8.29
N THR A 73 3.88 13.60 -8.99
CA THR A 73 5.13 14.05 -8.40
C THR A 73 4.94 15.32 -7.58
N GLY A 74 5.40 15.29 -6.33
CA GLY A 74 5.64 16.47 -5.51
C GLY A 74 6.98 16.32 -4.79
N TYR A 75 7.93 17.19 -5.13
CA TYR A 75 9.32 17.21 -4.64
C TYR A 75 9.51 18.22 -3.49
N HIS A 76 8.60 18.22 -2.51
CA HIS A 76 8.72 19.06 -1.31
C HIS A 76 8.04 18.39 -0.13
N ASP A 77 8.44 18.74 1.10
CA ASP A 77 7.99 18.07 2.32
C ASP A 77 6.46 18.12 2.55
N GLY A 78 5.79 19.12 1.98
CA GLY A 78 4.33 19.26 1.97
C GLY A 78 3.62 18.46 0.86
N ALA A 79 4.38 17.75 0.01
CA ALA A 79 3.80 16.98 -1.08
C ALA A 79 2.99 15.79 -0.57
N PRO A 80 1.93 15.44 -1.29
CA PRO A 80 1.36 14.11 -1.29
C PRO A 80 2.39 12.96 -1.26
N GLY A 81 2.49 12.21 -0.16
CA GLY A 81 3.26 10.96 -0.08
C GLY A 81 2.42 9.70 -0.35
N ARG A 82 3.08 8.59 -0.73
CA ARG A 82 2.45 7.30 -1.08
C ARG A 82 2.31 6.30 0.07
N MET A 83 2.76 6.67 1.27
CA MET A 83 2.83 5.80 2.45
C MET A 83 1.56 4.97 2.69
N LYS A 84 0.41 5.65 2.75
CA LYS A 84 -0.87 5.00 3.01
C LYS A 84 -1.35 4.14 1.84
N ALA A 85 -1.06 4.55 0.60
CA ALA A 85 -1.40 3.78 -0.59
C ALA A 85 -0.60 2.47 -0.66
N ILE A 86 0.72 2.53 -0.39
CA ILE A 86 1.60 1.37 -0.29
C ILE A 86 1.07 0.40 0.78
N TYR A 87 0.82 0.89 1.99
CA TYR A 87 0.30 0.08 3.08
C TYR A 87 -1.05 -0.58 2.72
N THR A 88 -1.98 0.21 2.19
CA THR A 88 -3.34 -0.28 1.86
C THR A 88 -3.30 -1.32 0.74
N ALA A 89 -2.47 -1.14 -0.28
CA ALA A 89 -2.28 -2.14 -1.34
C ALA A 89 -1.81 -3.48 -0.77
N GLY A 90 -0.81 -3.44 0.12
CA GLY A 90 -0.35 -4.62 0.83
C GLY A 90 -1.43 -5.27 1.70
N LEU A 91 -2.21 -4.48 2.44
CA LEU A 91 -3.28 -4.99 3.28
C LEU A 91 -4.39 -5.64 2.44
N MET A 92 -4.75 -5.04 1.31
CA MET A 92 -5.72 -5.59 0.36
C MET A 92 -5.26 -6.92 -0.23
N GLY A 93 -4.01 -7.01 -0.69
CA GLY A 93 -3.44 -8.27 -1.21
C GLY A 93 -3.45 -9.38 -0.16
N ARG A 94 -3.09 -9.06 1.09
CA ARG A 94 -3.13 -10.02 2.20
C ARG A 94 -4.55 -10.45 2.56
N ASN A 95 -5.53 -9.54 2.48
CA ASN A 95 -6.93 -9.80 2.81
C ASN A 95 -7.72 -10.49 1.67
N ARG A 96 -7.11 -10.73 0.52
CA ARG A 96 -7.67 -11.51 -0.60
C ARG A 96 -8.11 -12.90 -0.14
N ALA A 97 -9.20 -13.45 -0.68
CA ALA A 97 -9.71 -14.75 -0.26
C ALA A 97 -8.72 -15.88 -0.57
N GLU A 98 -8.18 -15.88 -1.79
CA GLU A 98 -7.24 -16.89 -2.27
C GLU A 98 -6.22 -16.35 -3.26
N GLY A 99 -5.09 -17.06 -3.43
CA GLY A 99 -4.03 -16.68 -4.36
C GLY A 99 -3.13 -15.55 -3.85
N GLU A 100 -2.68 -14.72 -4.78
CA GLU A 100 -1.71 -13.66 -4.56
C GLU A 100 -2.09 -12.39 -5.34
N THR A 101 -1.39 -11.29 -5.06
CA THR A 101 -1.60 -10.00 -5.70
C THR A 101 -0.27 -9.40 -6.06
N ASP A 102 -0.08 -9.08 -7.33
CA ASP A 102 1.05 -8.32 -7.82
C ASP A 102 0.92 -6.85 -7.39
N VAL A 103 1.91 -6.32 -6.69
CA VAL A 103 1.94 -4.91 -6.29
C VAL A 103 3.17 -4.25 -6.89
N PHE A 104 2.93 -3.25 -7.73
CA PHE A 104 3.98 -2.43 -8.33
C PHE A 104 4.05 -1.08 -7.63
N VAL A 105 5.25 -0.62 -7.27
CA VAL A 105 5.46 0.68 -6.62
C VAL A 105 6.45 1.50 -7.43
N HIS A 106 6.03 2.71 -7.84
CA HIS A 106 6.84 3.62 -8.63
C HIS A 106 7.48 4.75 -7.78
N ASP A 107 8.52 5.38 -8.32
CA ASP A 107 9.46 6.33 -7.68
C ASP A 107 10.07 5.81 -6.36
N VAL A 108 10.55 4.57 -6.36
CA VAL A 108 11.25 3.96 -5.21
C VAL A 108 12.66 4.50 -4.99
N ASP A 109 13.14 5.38 -5.86
CA ASP A 109 14.39 6.14 -5.71
C ASP A 109 14.30 7.20 -4.58
N ARG A 110 13.08 7.51 -4.12
CA ARG A 110 12.85 8.35 -2.95
C ARG A 110 12.90 7.52 -1.66
N VAL A 111 13.65 8.01 -0.67
CA VAL A 111 13.88 7.33 0.63
C VAL A 111 12.58 6.88 1.30
N VAL A 112 11.53 7.71 1.28
CA VAL A 112 10.26 7.38 1.91
C VAL A 112 9.59 6.20 1.22
N GLU A 113 9.43 6.25 -0.09
CA GLU A 113 8.84 5.16 -0.87
C GLU A 113 9.68 3.88 -0.80
N ASP A 114 11.01 4.01 -0.79
CA ASP A 114 11.94 2.91 -0.57
C ASP A 114 11.65 2.19 0.74
N GLU A 115 11.68 2.93 1.86
CA GLU A 115 11.51 2.37 3.19
C GLU A 115 10.08 1.82 3.39
N PHE A 116 9.05 2.55 2.94
CA PHE A 116 7.66 2.13 3.11
C PHE A 116 7.33 0.89 2.29
N SER A 117 7.81 0.80 1.04
CA SER A 117 7.57 -0.37 0.20
C SER A 117 8.19 -1.62 0.81
N LYS A 118 9.48 -1.59 1.16
CA LYS A 118 10.17 -2.72 1.82
C LYS A 118 9.56 -3.09 3.17
N THR A 119 9.11 -2.11 3.95
CA THR A 119 8.54 -2.37 5.28
C THR A 119 7.14 -2.98 5.20
N PHE A 120 6.24 -2.42 4.39
CA PHE A 120 4.81 -2.75 4.44
C PHE A 120 4.36 -3.72 3.34
N LEU A 121 5.08 -3.81 2.24
CA LEU A 121 4.94 -4.89 1.26
C LEU A 121 5.88 -6.07 1.57
N CYS A 122 6.79 -5.89 2.53
CA CYS A 122 7.81 -6.83 2.96
C CYS A 122 8.89 -7.08 1.91
N GLU A 123 10.14 -6.83 2.28
CA GLU A 123 11.30 -7.05 1.41
C GLU A 123 11.40 -8.52 0.95
N GLY A 124 11.04 -9.49 1.79
CA GLY A 124 10.99 -10.90 1.38
C GLY A 124 9.89 -11.25 0.36
N TYR A 125 9.03 -10.31 -0.02
CA TYR A 125 8.08 -10.43 -1.13
C TYR A 125 8.47 -9.60 -2.37
N LEU A 126 9.62 -8.90 -2.32
CA LEU A 126 10.17 -8.19 -3.49
C LEU A 126 10.69 -9.22 -4.50
N ILE A 127 10.20 -9.14 -5.72
CA ILE A 127 10.62 -10.02 -6.83
C ILE A 127 11.69 -9.35 -7.66
N GLU A 128 11.46 -8.09 -8.03
CA GLU A 128 12.31 -7.35 -8.95
C GLU A 128 12.24 -5.84 -8.70
N GLU A 129 13.34 -5.17 -9.00
CA GLU A 129 13.43 -3.71 -9.10
C GLU A 129 14.07 -3.35 -10.44
N GLU A 130 13.34 -2.60 -11.27
CA GLU A 130 13.84 -2.09 -12.54
C GLU A 130 13.72 -0.56 -12.56
N GLY A 131 14.87 0.12 -12.52
CA GLY A 131 14.94 1.57 -12.48
C GLY A 131 14.26 2.15 -11.22
N ARG A 132 13.09 2.75 -11.40
CA ARG A 132 12.31 3.39 -10.30
C ARG A 132 11.05 2.61 -9.94
N LEU A 133 10.93 1.38 -10.43
CA LEU A 133 9.76 0.53 -10.24
C LEU A 133 10.15 -0.73 -9.48
N ARG A 134 9.38 -1.06 -8.44
CA ARG A 134 9.47 -2.35 -7.73
C ARG A 134 8.25 -3.21 -7.99
N HIS A 135 8.46 -4.51 -8.03
CA HIS A 135 7.41 -5.53 -8.11
C HIS A 135 7.45 -6.43 -6.88
N PHE A 136 6.31 -6.53 -6.20
CA PHE A 136 6.09 -7.43 -5.06
C PHE A 136 4.99 -8.44 -5.38
N ILE A 137 5.11 -9.66 -4.85
CA ILE A 137 4.02 -10.64 -4.86
C ILE A 137 3.50 -10.80 -3.43
N ILE A 138 2.28 -10.30 -3.19
CA ILE A 138 1.65 -10.33 -1.87
C ILE A 138 0.72 -11.54 -1.78
N PRO A 139 1.05 -12.55 -0.96
CA PRO A 139 0.20 -13.72 -0.82
C PRO A 139 -1.03 -13.43 0.03
N SER A 140 -2.13 -14.14 -0.21
CA SER A 140 -3.27 -14.14 0.71
C SER A 140 -2.86 -14.72 2.07
N HIS A 141 -3.31 -14.07 3.14
CA HIS A 141 -3.19 -14.55 4.51
C HIS A 141 -4.41 -15.38 4.94
N LYS A 142 -5.50 -15.38 4.15
CA LYS A 142 -6.69 -16.20 4.41
C LYS A 142 -6.48 -17.66 4.01
N THR A 143 -5.61 -17.94 3.05
CA THR A 143 -5.30 -19.31 2.59
C THR A 143 -4.48 -20.13 3.61
N ARG A 144 -3.66 -19.47 4.44
CA ARG A 144 -2.81 -20.12 5.43
C ARG A 144 -2.88 -19.37 6.77
N LEU A 145 -3.71 -19.90 7.67
CA LEU A 145 -3.80 -19.39 9.05
C LEU A 145 -2.42 -19.42 9.72
N GLY A 146 -2.09 -18.34 10.44
CA GLY A 146 -0.82 -18.19 11.14
C GLY A 146 0.37 -17.76 10.26
N ARG A 147 0.15 -17.38 8.99
CA ARG A 147 1.18 -16.71 8.17
C ARG A 147 1.60 -15.39 8.86
N PRO A 148 2.91 -15.17 9.13
CA PRO A 148 3.39 -13.90 9.69
C PRO A 148 3.16 -12.75 8.70
N PHE A 149 3.04 -11.51 9.18
CA PHE A 149 2.76 -10.34 8.34
C PHE A 149 3.79 -10.15 7.21
N CYS A 150 5.06 -10.38 7.52
CA CYS A 150 6.17 -10.51 6.59
C CYS A 150 6.79 -11.91 6.73
N PRO A 151 7.35 -12.46 5.64
CA PRO A 151 8.14 -13.69 5.73
C PRO A 151 9.39 -13.46 6.59
N LEU A 152 9.88 -14.53 7.20
CA LEU A 152 11.14 -14.52 7.95
C LEU A 152 12.35 -14.51 7.01
#